data_AF-A0A916DNG4-F1
#
_entry.id   AF-A0A916DNG4-F1
#
_cell.length_a   1.000
_cell.length_b   1.000
_cell.length_c   1.000
_cell.angle_alpha   90.00
_cell.angle_beta   90.00
_cell.angle_gamma   90.00
#
_symmetry.space_group_name_H-M   'P 1'
#
loop_
_entity.id
_entity.type
_entity.pdbx_description
1 polymer ?
#
loop_
_entity_poly.entity_id
_entity_poly.type
_entity_poly.pdbx_seq_one_letter_code
_entity_poly.pdbx_strand_id
1 'polypeptide(L)'
;MTIALPLVRLGQGDFVRDIFPEDLDPSGDRMTATSLMTQIKKGRNPKPRRVMLYGTHGIGKSTFGAMAENPIFIPTEDGLGDIECESFPLARSLGDVMAALESLYSGEHGYRTVVIDSLDWLERLIWREVCDDEQAESIEKIGYAKGYAFAIEKWRTVLGALDALRGDRGMTVVVIAHAKIEKFENPETVPYDRYSPRLHKLASALVQEWADEVLFATYKVLTVKVDEAFNKAKHNGVGTGERIIRTVERPAHVAKNRLNLPEELPLDYRVFAEHVAASRGESAPTAPITQNTDAAPSEGAAATN
;
A
#
# COMPACT_ATOMS: atom_id res chain seq x y z
N MET A 1 -36.22 -48.48 -7.48
CA MET A 1 -35.29 -47.59 -8.22
C MET A 1 -35.66 -46.17 -7.86
N THR A 2 -34.83 -45.49 -7.07
CA THR A 2 -35.06 -44.11 -6.64
C THR A 2 -34.59 -43.20 -7.77
N ILE A 3 -35.51 -42.46 -8.39
CA ILE A 3 -35.19 -41.52 -9.47
C ILE A 3 -34.55 -40.29 -8.80
N ALA A 4 -33.30 -39.98 -9.16
CA ALA A 4 -32.59 -38.82 -8.63
C ALA A 4 -33.21 -37.52 -9.16
N LEU A 5 -33.52 -36.59 -8.25
CA LEU A 5 -34.06 -35.28 -8.59
C LEU A 5 -32.90 -34.28 -8.80
N PRO A 6 -33.01 -33.36 -9.77
CA PRO A 6 -31.98 -32.35 -10.02
C PRO A 6 -31.84 -31.37 -8.85
N LEU A 7 -30.62 -30.87 -8.62
CA LEU A 7 -30.32 -29.94 -7.52
C LEU A 7 -30.89 -28.54 -7.78
N VAL A 8 -30.69 -28.05 -9.01
CA VAL A 8 -31.15 -26.73 -9.46
C VAL A 8 -31.44 -26.83 -10.96
N ARG A 9 -32.57 -26.26 -11.39
CA ARG A 9 -32.89 -26.03 -12.79
C ARG A 9 -32.59 -24.57 -13.13
N LEU A 10 -31.67 -24.32 -14.05
CA LEU A 10 -31.30 -22.97 -14.50
C LEU A 10 -31.85 -22.70 -15.92
N GLY A 11 -32.45 -21.53 -16.12
CA GLY A 11 -32.94 -21.03 -17.42
C GLY A 11 -34.47 -20.95 -17.58
N GLN A 12 -34.94 -20.43 -18.73
CA GLN A 12 -36.35 -20.39 -19.16
C GLN A 12 -36.45 -20.65 -20.68
N GLY A 13 -37.50 -21.36 -21.11
CA GLY A 13 -37.72 -21.72 -22.52
C GLY A 13 -36.89 -22.92 -22.98
N ASP A 14 -36.45 -22.94 -24.24
CA ASP A 14 -35.70 -24.07 -24.82
C ASP A 14 -34.23 -24.16 -24.33
N PHE A 15 -33.78 -23.22 -23.50
CA PHE A 15 -32.46 -23.21 -22.87
C PHE A 15 -32.56 -23.54 -21.39
N VAL A 16 -33.00 -24.76 -21.08
CA VAL A 16 -33.04 -25.30 -19.73
C VAL A 16 -31.95 -26.35 -19.57
N ARG A 17 -31.11 -26.17 -18.54
CA ARG A 17 -30.15 -27.18 -18.11
C ARG A 17 -30.45 -27.58 -16.67
N ASP A 18 -30.70 -28.86 -16.48
CA ASP A 18 -30.80 -29.47 -15.17
C ASP A 18 -29.37 -29.78 -14.70
N ILE A 19 -28.98 -29.24 -13.54
CA ILE A 19 -27.68 -29.55 -12.94
C ILE A 19 -27.87 -30.75 -12.02
N PHE A 20 -27.28 -31.86 -12.42
CA PHE A 20 -27.26 -33.06 -11.62
C PHE A 20 -26.05 -33.07 -10.69
N PRO A 21 -26.12 -33.78 -9.55
CA PRO A 21 -25.02 -33.83 -8.60
C PRO A 21 -23.70 -34.37 -9.18
N GLU A 22 -23.76 -35.10 -10.29
CA GLU A 22 -22.62 -35.69 -11.00
C GLU A 22 -21.94 -34.69 -11.97
N ASP A 23 -22.63 -33.62 -12.36
CA ASP A 23 -22.12 -32.61 -13.31
C ASP A 23 -21.10 -31.64 -12.68
N LEU A 24 -20.99 -31.65 -11.34
CA LEU A 24 -20.20 -30.67 -10.58
C LEU A 24 -18.78 -31.15 -10.23
N ASP A 25 -18.46 -32.45 -10.34
CA ASP A 25 -17.10 -32.98 -10.16
C ASP A 25 -16.96 -34.46 -10.63
N PRO A 26 -16.08 -34.80 -11.59
CA PRO A 26 -15.79 -36.18 -12.00
C PRO A 26 -14.91 -36.99 -11.03
N SER A 27 -14.44 -36.40 -9.92
CA SER A 27 -13.47 -37.04 -8.99
C SER A 27 -14.06 -37.64 -7.70
N GLY A 28 -15.37 -37.47 -7.44
CA GLY A 28 -16.10 -38.28 -6.46
C GLY A 28 -15.89 -37.98 -4.96
N ASP A 29 -15.09 -36.98 -4.59
CA ASP A 29 -14.82 -36.65 -3.18
C ASP A 29 -15.58 -35.39 -2.75
N ARG A 30 -16.83 -35.55 -2.29
CA ARG A 30 -17.69 -34.41 -1.90
C ARG A 30 -17.23 -33.78 -0.57
N MET A 31 -16.77 -32.53 -0.61
CA MET A 31 -16.98 -31.60 0.51
C MET A 31 -18.46 -31.15 0.50
N THR A 32 -19.21 -31.49 1.55
CA THR A 32 -20.63 -31.10 1.66
C THR A 32 -20.79 -29.59 1.88
N ALA A 33 -21.94 -28.99 1.53
CA ALA A 33 -22.23 -27.59 1.87
C ALA A 33 -22.13 -27.32 3.39
N THR A 34 -22.45 -28.33 4.20
CA THR A 34 -22.22 -28.36 5.66
C THR A 34 -20.72 -28.26 6.00
N SER A 35 -19.84 -28.89 5.22
CA SER A 35 -18.38 -28.82 5.34
C SER A 35 -17.81 -27.43 4.99
N LEU A 36 -18.47 -26.66 4.12
CA LEU A 36 -18.08 -25.27 3.85
C LEU A 36 -18.55 -24.33 4.98
N MET A 37 -19.74 -24.58 5.53
CA MET A 37 -20.25 -23.83 6.69
C MET A 37 -19.41 -24.07 7.96
N THR A 38 -18.77 -25.23 8.12
CA THR A 38 -17.84 -25.49 9.23
C THR A 38 -16.46 -24.85 9.04
N GLN A 39 -16.09 -24.44 7.83
CA GLN A 39 -14.85 -23.70 7.54
C GLN A 39 -14.99 -22.18 7.69
N ILE A 40 -16.14 -21.68 8.18
CA ILE A 40 -16.32 -20.26 8.48
C ILE A 40 -15.28 -19.83 9.51
N LYS A 41 -14.31 -19.02 9.06
CA LYS A 41 -13.39 -18.32 9.95
C LYS A 41 -14.16 -17.21 10.66
N LYS A 42 -14.35 -17.35 11.97
CA LYS A 42 -14.99 -16.34 12.82
C LYS A 42 -13.95 -15.39 13.39
N GLY A 43 -14.23 -14.09 13.39
CA GLY A 43 -13.36 -13.07 13.97
C GLY A 43 -12.37 -12.44 12.98
N ARG A 44 -11.50 -11.56 13.50
CA ARG A 44 -10.46 -10.89 12.72
C ARG A 44 -9.27 -11.84 12.57
N ASN A 45 -8.79 -12.02 11.32
CA ASN A 45 -7.53 -12.71 11.05
C ASN A 45 -6.50 -11.67 10.59
N PRO A 46 -5.72 -11.07 11.51
CA PRO A 46 -4.77 -10.03 11.17
C PRO A 46 -3.65 -10.60 10.30
N LYS A 47 -3.57 -10.11 9.06
CA LYS A 47 -2.45 -10.36 8.15
C LYS A 47 -1.49 -9.17 8.16
N PRO A 48 -0.24 -9.34 7.68
CA PRO A 48 0.62 -8.21 7.30
C PRO A 48 -0.14 -7.21 6.43
N ARG A 49 0.19 -5.92 6.52
CA ARG A 49 -0.60 -4.88 5.82
C ARG A 49 0.00 -4.59 4.45
N ARG A 50 -0.86 -4.16 3.52
CA ARG A 50 -0.49 -3.51 2.26
C ARG A 50 -0.71 -2.02 2.44
N VAL A 51 0.38 -1.26 2.51
CA VAL A 51 0.36 0.16 2.83
C VAL A 51 0.82 0.94 1.62
N MET A 52 -0.05 1.78 1.08
CA MET A 52 0.33 2.75 0.07
C MET A 52 0.59 4.10 0.74
N LEU A 53 1.82 4.61 0.64
CA LEU A 53 2.17 5.95 1.11
C LEU A 53 2.48 6.84 -0.10
N TYR A 54 1.66 7.86 -0.33
CA TYR A 54 1.91 8.83 -1.38
C TYR A 54 2.05 10.24 -0.81
N GLY A 55 2.79 11.11 -1.50
CA GLY A 55 3.07 12.45 -0.99
C GLY A 55 4.01 13.24 -1.88
N THR A 56 4.20 14.51 -1.55
CA THR A 56 5.07 15.41 -2.31
C THR A 56 6.54 14.95 -2.30
N HIS A 57 7.35 15.47 -3.22
CA HIS A 57 8.79 15.19 -3.27
C HIS A 57 9.48 15.70 -2.00
N GLY A 58 10.47 14.96 -1.50
CA GLY A 58 11.25 15.36 -0.32
C GLY A 58 10.52 15.32 1.03
N ILE A 59 9.28 14.80 1.09
CA ILE A 59 8.52 14.75 2.35
C ILE A 59 9.05 13.68 3.32
N GLY A 60 9.80 12.68 2.86
CA GLY A 60 10.35 11.60 3.69
C GLY A 60 9.64 10.24 3.55
N LYS A 61 9.05 9.94 2.38
CA LYS A 61 8.35 8.66 2.12
C LYS A 61 9.28 7.45 2.21
N SER A 62 10.45 7.55 1.61
CA SER A 62 11.48 6.51 1.61
C SER A 62 12.02 6.30 3.03
N THR A 63 12.21 7.39 3.79
CA THR A 63 12.57 7.32 5.22
C THR A 63 11.51 6.59 6.05
N PHE A 64 10.22 6.82 5.77
CA PHE A 64 9.14 6.06 6.40
C PHE A 64 9.25 4.56 6.07
N GLY A 65 9.56 4.18 4.83
CA GLY A 65 9.81 2.78 4.46
C GLY A 65 11.01 2.16 5.20
N ALA A 66 12.09 2.93 5.39
CA ALA A 66 13.30 2.48 6.05
C ALA A 66 13.15 2.28 7.57
N MET A 67 12.14 2.91 8.18
CA MET A 67 11.81 2.73 9.60
C MET A 67 11.00 1.44 9.88
N ALA A 68 10.62 0.69 8.83
CA ALA A 68 9.86 -0.55 9.00
C ALA A 68 10.68 -1.69 9.58
N GLU A 69 10.02 -2.76 10.04
CA GLU A 69 10.72 -3.94 10.57
C GLU A 69 11.49 -4.65 9.45
N ASN A 70 12.80 -4.82 9.63
CA ASN A 70 13.77 -5.42 8.69
C ASN A 70 13.39 -5.17 7.21
N PRO A 71 13.48 -3.91 6.73
CA PRO A 71 13.00 -3.54 5.43
C PRO A 71 14.00 -3.90 4.33
N ILE A 72 13.47 -4.27 3.15
CA ILE A 72 14.24 -4.42 1.92
C ILE A 72 13.55 -3.62 0.81
N PHE A 73 14.31 -2.75 0.16
CA PHE A 73 13.81 -1.90 -0.92
C PHE A 73 14.00 -2.56 -2.28
N ILE A 74 12.98 -2.43 -3.13
CA ILE A 74 13.09 -2.60 -4.58
C ILE A 74 12.98 -1.19 -5.20
N PRO A 75 14.13 -0.53 -5.42
CA PRO A 75 14.14 0.81 -6.01
C PRO A 75 13.82 0.74 -7.51
N THR A 76 12.87 1.55 -7.95
CA THR A 76 12.57 1.84 -9.36
C THR A 76 12.90 3.28 -9.72
N GLU A 77 13.20 4.12 -8.72
CA GLU A 77 13.75 5.47 -8.89
C GLU A 77 15.06 5.66 -8.13
N ASP A 78 15.85 6.63 -8.57
CA ASP A 78 17.12 6.98 -7.94
C ASP A 78 16.86 8.02 -6.83
N GLY A 79 16.57 7.54 -5.63
CA GLY A 79 16.18 8.38 -4.49
C GLY A 79 16.62 7.89 -3.11
N LEU A 80 17.33 6.76 -3.05
CA LEU A 80 17.74 6.11 -1.79
C LEU A 80 19.16 6.45 -1.33
N GLY A 81 19.92 7.24 -2.11
CA GLY A 81 21.36 7.46 -1.88
C GLY A 81 21.76 7.97 -0.50
N ASP A 82 20.88 8.73 0.16
CA ASP A 82 21.12 9.32 1.49
C ASP A 82 20.34 8.61 2.62
N ILE A 83 19.76 7.44 2.36
CA ILE A 83 18.93 6.69 3.32
C ILE A 83 19.64 5.41 3.72
N GLU A 84 19.85 5.23 5.02
CA GLU A 84 20.37 3.98 5.58
C GLU A 84 19.31 2.89 5.47
N CYS A 85 19.37 2.11 4.39
CA CYS A 85 18.47 0.98 4.14
C CYS A 85 19.11 -0.09 3.27
N GLU A 86 18.67 -1.34 3.43
CA GLU A 86 19.02 -2.42 2.53
C GLU A 86 18.15 -2.35 1.26
N SER A 87 18.77 -2.49 0.09
CA SER A 87 18.09 -2.38 -1.20
C SER A 87 18.65 -3.36 -2.23
N PHE A 88 17.78 -3.83 -3.12
CA PHE A 88 18.18 -4.42 -4.38
C PHE A 88 18.81 -3.36 -5.30
N PRO A 89 19.57 -3.76 -6.34
CA PRO A 89 19.98 -2.83 -7.39
C PRO A 89 18.79 -2.08 -8.00
N LEU A 90 19.02 -0.86 -8.47
CA LEU A 90 18.01 -0.04 -9.15
C LEU A 90 17.41 -0.81 -10.34
N ALA A 91 16.12 -1.14 -10.25
CA ALA A 91 15.40 -1.84 -11.28
C ALA A 91 15.31 -0.98 -12.54
N ARG A 92 15.77 -1.53 -13.65
CA ARG A 92 15.73 -0.89 -14.97
C ARG A 92 14.66 -1.46 -15.86
N SER A 93 14.04 -2.59 -15.49
CA SER A 93 12.97 -3.28 -16.22
C SER A 93 11.91 -3.85 -15.28
N LEU A 94 10.74 -4.20 -15.82
CA LEU A 94 9.74 -4.95 -15.06
C LEU A 94 10.28 -6.32 -14.64
N GLY A 95 11.09 -6.95 -15.51
CA GLY A 95 11.79 -8.19 -15.20
C GLY A 95 12.66 -8.10 -13.94
N ASP A 96 13.40 -6.99 -13.75
CA ASP A 96 14.23 -6.80 -12.56
C ASP A 96 13.39 -6.74 -11.28
N VAL A 97 12.24 -6.05 -11.34
CA VAL A 97 11.29 -5.97 -10.23
C VAL A 97 10.73 -7.35 -9.90
N MET A 98 10.32 -8.11 -10.92
CA MET A 98 9.78 -9.45 -10.74
C MET A 98 10.84 -10.43 -10.20
N ALA A 99 12.09 -10.32 -10.67
CA ALA A 99 13.21 -11.13 -10.18
C ALA A 99 13.53 -10.83 -8.70
N ALA A 100 13.49 -9.54 -8.29
CA ALA A 100 13.65 -9.17 -6.90
C ALA A 100 12.52 -9.77 -6.03
N LEU A 101 11.27 -9.67 -6.47
CA LEU A 101 10.12 -10.28 -5.77
C LEU A 101 10.23 -11.81 -5.69
N GLU A 102 10.66 -12.47 -6.76
CA GLU A 102 10.90 -13.92 -6.79
C GLU A 102 12.02 -14.33 -5.82
N SER A 103 13.09 -13.53 -5.74
CA SER A 103 14.20 -13.80 -4.81
C SER A 103 13.76 -13.72 -3.35
N LEU A 104 12.86 -12.78 -3.01
CA LEU A 104 12.22 -12.71 -1.69
C LEU A 104 11.24 -13.86 -1.45
N TYR A 105 10.59 -14.35 -2.50
CA TYR A 105 9.62 -15.44 -2.36
C TYR A 105 10.28 -16.81 -2.17
N SER A 106 11.41 -17.05 -2.83
CA SER A 106 12.08 -18.36 -2.88
C SER A 106 13.33 -18.46 -2.00
N GLY A 107 14.06 -17.35 -1.82
CA GLY A 107 15.31 -17.33 -1.06
C GLY A 107 15.09 -17.33 0.45
N GLU A 108 16.11 -17.77 1.20
CA GLU A 108 16.17 -17.61 2.66
C GLU A 108 16.64 -16.20 3.03
N HIS A 109 15.89 -15.51 3.90
CA HIS A 109 16.25 -14.17 4.37
C HIS A 109 15.52 -13.80 5.66
N GLY A 110 16.00 -12.75 6.35
CA GLY A 110 15.41 -12.22 7.58
C GLY A 110 14.44 -11.04 7.40
N TYR A 111 14.23 -10.55 6.17
CA TYR A 111 13.38 -9.38 5.91
C TYR A 111 11.92 -9.61 6.28
N ARG A 112 11.30 -8.56 6.86
CA ARG A 112 9.90 -8.56 7.30
C ARG A 112 9.03 -7.57 6.54
N THR A 113 9.64 -6.60 5.86
CA THR A 113 8.94 -5.60 5.07
C THR A 113 9.58 -5.45 3.70
N VAL A 114 8.79 -5.52 2.63
CA VAL A 114 9.23 -5.15 1.28
C VAL A 114 8.73 -3.75 0.95
N VAL A 115 9.61 -2.90 0.41
CA VAL A 115 9.30 -1.51 0.04
C VAL A 115 9.52 -1.32 -1.46
N ILE A 116 8.47 -0.95 -2.21
CA ILE A 116 8.61 -0.53 -3.62
C ILE A 116 8.72 1.00 -3.66
N ASP A 117 9.86 1.51 -4.15
CA ASP A 117 10.12 2.95 -4.22
C ASP A 117 10.60 3.36 -5.63
N SER A 118 9.75 3.88 -6.51
CA SER A 118 8.34 4.23 -6.34
C SER A 118 7.42 3.61 -7.41
N LEU A 119 6.11 3.62 -7.14
CA LEU A 119 5.09 3.09 -8.03
C LEU A 119 4.97 3.87 -9.33
N ASP A 120 5.20 5.18 -9.33
CA ASP A 120 5.09 5.99 -10.56
C ASP A 120 6.26 5.74 -11.52
N TRP A 121 7.42 5.31 -11.02
CA TRP A 121 8.49 4.79 -11.87
C TRP A 121 8.28 3.33 -12.25
N LEU A 122 7.74 2.50 -11.36
CA LEU A 122 7.30 1.14 -11.71
C LEU A 122 6.28 1.18 -12.86
N GLU A 123 5.34 2.13 -12.84
CA GLU A 123 4.35 2.31 -13.91
C GLU A 123 5.02 2.49 -15.28
N ARG A 124 6.11 3.27 -15.33
CA ARG A 124 6.88 3.49 -16.57
C ARG A 124 7.58 2.22 -17.04
N LEU A 125 8.10 1.41 -16.12
CA LEU A 125 8.70 0.11 -16.47
C LEU A 125 7.64 -0.83 -17.03
N ILE A 126 6.44 -0.85 -16.44
CA ILE A 126 5.30 -1.62 -16.93
C ILE A 126 4.89 -1.15 -18.33
N TRP A 127 4.78 0.15 -18.57
CA TRP A 127 4.40 0.68 -19.89
C TRP A 127 5.43 0.35 -20.94
N ARG A 128 6.72 0.42 -20.61
CA ARG A 128 7.78 0.04 -21.53
C ARG A 128 7.67 -1.43 -21.93
N GLU A 129 7.47 -2.32 -20.97
CA GLU A 129 7.25 -3.74 -21.25
C GLU A 129 6.04 -3.98 -22.15
N VAL A 130 4.92 -3.27 -21.94
CA VAL A 130 3.74 -3.34 -22.84
C VAL A 130 4.07 -2.84 -24.25
N CYS A 131 4.85 -1.77 -24.36
CA CYS A 131 5.27 -1.24 -25.65
C CYS A 131 6.19 -2.23 -26.39
N ASP A 132 7.09 -2.89 -25.68
CA ASP A 132 7.99 -3.90 -26.22
C ASP A 132 7.20 -5.14 -26.71
N ASP A 133 6.22 -5.63 -25.92
CA ASP A 133 5.36 -6.76 -26.28
C ASP A 133 4.52 -6.50 -27.54
N GLU A 134 3.94 -5.30 -27.63
CA GLU A 134 3.06 -4.91 -28.75
C GLU A 134 3.84 -4.24 -29.91
N GLN A 135 5.17 -4.18 -29.81
CA GLN A 135 6.07 -3.56 -30.79
C GLN A 135 5.67 -2.11 -31.15
N ALA A 136 5.29 -1.32 -30.15
CA ALA A 136 4.80 0.04 -30.30
C ALA A 136 5.77 1.06 -29.70
N GLU A 137 5.86 2.26 -30.29
CA GLU A 137 6.73 3.33 -29.76
C GLU A 137 6.22 3.95 -28.45
N SER A 138 4.90 3.88 -28.21
CA SER A 138 4.28 4.39 -26.99
C SER A 138 2.97 3.70 -26.69
N ILE A 139 2.57 3.72 -25.41
CA ILE A 139 1.36 3.03 -24.94
C ILE A 139 0.08 3.60 -25.56
N GLU A 140 0.07 4.88 -25.94
CA GLU A 140 -1.06 5.55 -26.58
C GLU A 140 -1.26 5.14 -28.04
N LYS A 141 -0.21 4.62 -28.69
CA LYS A 141 -0.28 4.14 -30.08
C LYS A 141 -0.84 2.72 -30.18
N ILE A 142 -0.86 1.99 -29.07
CA ILE A 142 -1.50 0.68 -28.97
C ILE A 142 -3.00 0.93 -28.90
N GLY A 143 -3.73 0.50 -29.94
CA GLY A 143 -5.12 0.88 -30.27
C GLY A 143 -6.02 1.32 -29.10
N TYR A 144 -6.87 2.32 -29.33
CA TYR A 144 -7.62 3.09 -28.33
C TYR A 144 -7.85 2.38 -26.98
N ALA A 145 -7.15 2.85 -25.94
CA ALA A 145 -7.19 2.38 -24.55
C ALA A 145 -6.72 0.93 -24.29
N LYS A 146 -6.42 0.13 -25.32
CA LYS A 146 -5.95 -1.25 -25.21
C LYS A 146 -4.58 -1.34 -24.53
N GLY A 147 -3.66 -0.42 -24.84
CA GLY A 147 -2.35 -0.37 -24.18
C GLY A 147 -2.44 -0.26 -22.66
N TYR A 148 -3.36 0.58 -22.16
CA TYR A 148 -3.60 0.71 -20.73
C TYR A 148 -4.27 -0.53 -20.11
N ALA A 149 -5.08 -1.27 -20.87
CA ALA A 149 -5.63 -2.54 -20.40
C ALA A 149 -4.53 -3.60 -20.23
N PHE A 150 -3.58 -3.68 -21.16
CA PHE A 150 -2.41 -4.57 -21.02
C PHE A 150 -1.51 -4.18 -19.85
N ALA A 151 -1.32 -2.88 -19.62
CA ALA A 151 -0.61 -2.41 -18.43
C ALA A 151 -1.29 -2.86 -17.13
N ILE A 152 -2.62 -2.91 -17.11
CA ILE A 152 -3.37 -3.41 -15.94
C ILE A 152 -3.12 -4.89 -15.68
N GLU A 153 -3.01 -5.73 -16.71
CA GLU A 153 -2.66 -7.14 -16.52
C GLU A 153 -1.25 -7.29 -15.92
N LYS A 154 -0.26 -6.52 -16.38
CA LYS A 154 1.08 -6.51 -15.78
C LYS A 154 1.07 -5.98 -14.34
N TRP A 155 0.27 -4.95 -14.04
CA TRP A 155 0.05 -4.50 -12.66
C TRP A 155 -0.51 -5.62 -11.78
N ARG A 156 -1.50 -6.38 -12.26
CA ARG A 156 -2.06 -7.52 -11.51
C ARG A 156 -1.00 -8.58 -11.19
N THR A 157 -0.07 -8.84 -12.11
CA THR A 157 1.06 -9.73 -11.87
C THR A 157 1.95 -9.23 -10.73
N VAL A 158 2.32 -7.96 -10.73
CA VAL A 158 3.15 -7.36 -9.65
C VAL A 158 2.41 -7.41 -8.30
N LEU A 159 1.15 -6.99 -8.27
CA LEU A 159 0.34 -7.01 -7.05
C LEU A 159 0.12 -8.44 -6.53
N GLY A 160 -0.03 -9.42 -7.44
CA GLY A 160 -0.12 -10.84 -7.10
C GLY A 160 1.16 -11.38 -6.46
N ALA A 161 2.33 -11.01 -6.98
CA ALA A 161 3.62 -11.37 -6.38
C ALA A 161 3.79 -10.74 -4.97
N LEU A 162 3.37 -9.48 -4.79
CA LEU A 162 3.35 -8.83 -3.47
C LEU A 162 2.37 -9.50 -2.50
N ASP A 163 1.19 -9.91 -2.99
CA ASP A 163 0.24 -10.68 -2.19
C ASP A 163 0.78 -12.07 -1.80
N ALA A 164 1.59 -12.71 -2.64
CA ALA A 164 2.27 -13.97 -2.33
C ALA A 164 3.33 -13.79 -1.23
N LEU A 165 4.17 -12.75 -1.30
CA LEU A 165 5.09 -12.40 -0.21
C LEU A 165 4.35 -12.11 1.10
N ARG A 166 3.22 -11.43 1.03
CA ARG A 166 2.40 -11.16 2.20
C ARG A 166 1.76 -12.42 2.78
N GLY A 167 1.18 -13.25 1.92
CA GLY A 167 0.38 -14.41 2.30
C GLY A 167 1.23 -15.57 2.81
N ASP A 168 2.30 -15.88 2.08
CA ASP A 168 3.09 -17.09 2.28
C ASP A 168 4.35 -16.81 3.10
N ARG A 169 4.97 -15.64 2.90
CA ARG A 169 6.19 -15.22 3.59
C ARG A 169 5.93 -14.30 4.79
N GLY A 170 4.68 -13.89 5.00
CA GLY A 170 4.28 -13.06 6.13
C GLY A 170 4.85 -11.64 6.11
N MET A 171 5.24 -11.14 4.93
CA MET A 171 5.87 -9.82 4.82
C MET A 171 4.84 -8.68 4.78
N THR A 172 5.14 -7.57 5.46
CA THR A 172 4.41 -6.31 5.24
C THR A 172 4.84 -5.73 3.90
N VAL A 173 3.90 -5.15 3.16
CA VAL A 173 4.16 -4.53 1.87
C VAL A 173 3.93 -3.04 1.99
N VAL A 174 4.97 -2.25 1.70
CA VAL A 174 4.90 -0.80 1.60
C VAL A 174 5.16 -0.39 0.16
N VAL A 175 4.27 0.42 -0.42
CA VAL A 175 4.44 0.94 -1.76
C VAL A 175 4.40 2.46 -1.73
N ILE A 176 5.41 3.09 -2.31
CA ILE A 176 5.59 4.55 -2.27
C ILE A 176 5.15 5.14 -3.62
N ALA A 177 4.48 6.29 -3.60
CA ALA A 177 4.19 7.04 -4.83
C ALA A 177 4.38 8.54 -4.63
N HIS A 178 4.74 9.27 -5.69
CA HIS A 178 4.63 10.73 -5.66
C HIS A 178 3.17 11.17 -5.75
N ALA A 179 2.85 12.33 -5.18
CA ALA A 179 1.55 12.97 -5.34
C ALA A 179 1.52 13.89 -6.57
N LYS A 180 0.36 13.95 -7.23
CA LYS A 180 0.01 15.00 -8.20
C LYS A 180 -1.24 15.73 -7.72
N ILE A 181 -1.43 16.95 -8.20
CA ILE A 181 -2.69 17.68 -8.03
C ILE A 181 -3.52 17.43 -9.29
N GLU A 182 -4.76 16.97 -9.11
CA GLU A 182 -5.73 16.84 -10.19
C GLU A 182 -7.07 17.47 -9.82
N LYS A 183 -7.78 17.95 -10.83
CA LYS A 183 -9.11 18.52 -10.65
C LYS A 183 -10.12 17.40 -10.46
N PHE A 184 -10.85 17.43 -9.37
CA PHE A 184 -11.91 16.47 -9.07
C PHE A 184 -13.28 17.11 -9.31
N GLU A 185 -14.10 16.44 -10.13
CA GLU A 185 -15.47 16.85 -10.42
C GLU A 185 -16.41 15.98 -9.61
N ASN A 186 -16.99 16.56 -8.55
CA ASN A 186 -18.01 15.92 -7.74
C ASN A 186 -19.38 16.40 -8.22
N PRO A 187 -20.34 15.52 -8.54
CA PRO A 187 -21.70 15.95 -8.91
C PRO A 187 -22.43 16.74 -7.80
N GLU A 188 -22.01 16.60 -6.55
CA GLU A 188 -22.64 17.24 -5.38
C GLU A 188 -21.97 18.55 -4.95
N THR A 189 -20.75 18.86 -5.41
CA THR A 189 -20.00 20.04 -4.96
C THR A 189 -19.29 20.74 -6.12
N VAL A 190 -18.87 21.98 -5.92
CA VAL A 190 -18.07 22.67 -6.94
C VAL A 190 -16.76 21.92 -7.19
N PRO A 191 -16.26 21.85 -8.44
CA PRO A 191 -14.98 21.21 -8.72
C PRO A 191 -13.85 21.79 -7.88
N TYR A 192 -13.00 20.92 -7.35
CA TYR A 192 -11.89 21.30 -6.48
C TYR A 192 -10.61 20.52 -6.84
N ASP A 193 -9.47 21.09 -6.47
CA ASP A 193 -8.17 20.43 -6.64
C ASP A 193 -7.92 19.44 -5.51
N ARG A 194 -7.37 18.29 -5.88
CA ARG A 194 -7.14 17.16 -4.97
C ARG A 194 -5.76 16.55 -5.20
N TYR A 195 -5.07 16.21 -4.11
CA TYR A 195 -3.87 15.38 -4.16
C TYR A 195 -4.23 13.92 -4.38
N SER A 196 -3.68 13.32 -5.42
CA SER A 196 -3.80 11.89 -5.70
C SER A 196 -2.45 11.27 -6.05
N PRO A 197 -2.32 9.94 -5.99
CA PRO A 197 -1.11 9.26 -6.46
C PRO A 197 -0.83 9.59 -7.92
N ARG A 198 0.45 9.84 -8.25
CA ARG A 198 0.94 10.17 -9.59
C ARG A 198 1.02 8.92 -10.47
N LEU A 199 -0.11 8.23 -10.60
CA LEU A 199 -0.32 7.07 -11.45
C LEU A 199 -1.37 7.41 -12.51
N HIS A 200 -1.40 6.63 -13.59
CA HIS A 200 -2.53 6.63 -14.50
C HIS A 200 -3.80 6.18 -13.78
N LYS A 201 -4.95 6.74 -14.16
CA LYS A 201 -6.23 6.59 -13.44
C LYS A 201 -6.61 5.13 -13.15
N LEU A 202 -6.36 4.22 -14.10
CA LEU A 202 -6.70 2.80 -13.95
C LEU A 202 -5.77 2.11 -12.95
N ALA A 203 -4.46 2.37 -13.01
CA ALA A 203 -3.49 1.81 -12.09
C ALA A 203 -3.69 2.39 -10.68
N SER A 204 -3.93 3.70 -10.58
CA SER A 204 -4.24 4.38 -9.32
C SER A 204 -5.45 3.76 -8.64
N ALA A 205 -6.55 3.55 -9.37
CA ALA A 205 -7.74 2.88 -8.84
C ALA A 205 -7.44 1.45 -8.37
N LEU A 206 -6.75 0.66 -9.20
CA LEU A 206 -6.39 -0.73 -8.89
C LEU A 206 -5.55 -0.83 -7.61
N VAL A 207 -4.50 -0.02 -7.49
CA VAL A 207 -3.59 -0.06 -6.34
C VAL A 207 -4.28 0.42 -5.06
N GLN A 208 -5.10 1.47 -5.14
CA GLN A 208 -5.86 1.98 -3.98
C GLN A 208 -6.93 0.99 -3.49
N GLU A 209 -7.58 0.27 -4.42
CA GLU A 209 -8.51 -0.80 -4.09
C GLU A 209 -7.78 -1.97 -3.41
N TRP A 210 -6.64 -2.37 -3.96
CA TRP A 210 -5.81 -3.46 -3.47
C TRP A 210 -5.19 -3.19 -2.09
N ALA A 211 -4.70 -1.97 -1.85
CA ALA A 211 -4.05 -1.60 -0.60
C ALA A 211 -5.01 -1.69 0.60
N ASP A 212 -4.50 -2.10 1.77
CA ASP A 212 -5.29 -2.09 3.01
C ASP A 212 -5.42 -0.67 3.54
N GLU A 213 -4.32 0.10 3.50
CA GLU A 213 -4.25 1.51 3.87
C GLU A 213 -3.72 2.35 2.70
N VAL A 214 -4.34 3.51 2.46
CA VAL A 214 -3.84 4.53 1.53
C VAL A 214 -3.62 5.79 2.35
N LEU A 215 -2.37 6.24 2.41
CA LEU A 215 -1.90 7.26 3.34
C LEU A 215 -1.29 8.43 2.56
N PHE A 216 -1.64 9.67 2.95
CA PHE A 216 -1.12 10.88 2.31
C PHE A 216 -0.11 11.60 3.20
N ALA A 217 1.16 11.59 2.81
CA ALA A 217 2.23 12.33 3.48
C ALA A 217 2.29 13.78 3.00
N THR A 218 2.24 14.73 3.93
CA THR A 218 2.27 16.17 3.64
C THR A 218 2.79 16.99 4.82
N TYR A 219 3.00 18.29 4.61
CA TYR A 219 3.27 19.22 5.69
C TYR A 219 1.98 19.66 6.36
N LYS A 220 2.01 19.77 7.69
CA LYS A 220 0.89 20.33 8.44
C LYS A 220 0.76 21.83 8.14
N VAL A 221 -0.43 22.22 7.72
CA VAL A 221 -0.78 23.61 7.47
C VAL A 221 -1.65 24.08 8.62
N LEU A 222 -1.17 25.03 9.41
CA LEU A 222 -1.99 25.72 10.39
C LEU A 222 -2.61 26.94 9.71
N THR A 223 -3.94 26.98 9.66
CA THR A 223 -4.64 28.15 9.14
C THR A 223 -4.71 29.20 10.24
N VAL A 224 -3.85 30.23 10.14
CA VAL A 224 -3.98 31.40 11.01
C VAL A 224 -5.10 32.27 10.43
N LYS A 225 -6.17 32.50 11.20
CA LYS A 225 -7.15 33.54 10.86
C LYS A 225 -6.49 34.88 11.12
N VAL A 226 -6.13 35.59 10.07
CA VAL A 226 -5.79 37.01 10.17
C VAL A 226 -7.11 37.76 10.11
N ASP A 227 -7.49 38.40 11.21
CA ASP A 227 -8.63 39.33 11.24
C ASP A 227 -8.25 40.58 10.44
N GLU A 228 -8.61 40.59 9.15
CA GLU A 228 -8.61 41.81 8.36
C GLU A 228 -9.93 42.54 8.57
N ALA A 229 -9.86 43.71 9.20
CA ALA A 229 -10.96 44.66 9.22
C ALA A 229 -11.38 44.99 7.77
N PHE A 230 -12.69 44.89 7.52
CA PHE A 230 -13.38 45.13 6.23
C PHE A 230 -13.15 44.08 5.12
N ASN A 231 -14.03 43.06 5.14
CA ASN A 231 -14.65 42.42 3.97
C ASN A 231 -13.78 41.57 3.01
N LYS A 232 -12.82 40.79 3.54
CA LYS A 232 -12.38 39.50 2.97
C LYS A 232 -11.43 38.78 3.94
N ALA A 233 -11.93 37.80 4.70
CA ALA A 233 -11.04 36.93 5.48
C ALA A 233 -10.22 36.05 4.52
N LYS A 234 -8.93 36.35 4.37
CA LYS A 234 -7.98 35.53 3.60
C LYS A 234 -7.34 34.52 4.55
N HIS A 235 -7.60 33.23 4.33
CA HIS A 235 -6.95 32.16 5.07
C HIS A 235 -5.51 31.99 4.57
N ASN A 236 -4.54 32.58 5.27
CA ASN A 236 -3.12 32.31 5.01
C ASN A 236 -2.73 31.04 5.78
N GLY A 237 -2.51 29.95 5.07
CA GLY A 237 -1.93 28.73 5.65
C GLY A 237 -0.46 28.98 5.99
N VAL A 238 -0.10 28.90 7.28
CA VAL A 238 1.30 28.88 7.72
C VAL A 238 1.72 27.42 7.82
N GLY A 239 2.65 27.00 6.96
CA GLY A 239 3.25 25.67 7.06
C GLY A 239 4.15 25.61 8.30
N THR A 240 3.91 24.66 9.20
CA THR A 240 4.72 24.50 10.43
C THR A 240 6.06 23.81 10.19
N GLY A 241 6.28 23.27 8.98
CA GLY A 241 7.40 22.37 8.68
C GLY A 241 7.22 20.94 9.24
N GLU A 242 6.20 20.71 10.06
CA GLU A 242 5.87 19.41 10.63
C GLU A 242 5.38 18.47 9.53
N ARG A 243 6.00 17.30 9.41
CA ARG A 243 5.66 16.27 8.43
C ARG A 243 4.65 15.31 9.04
N ILE A 244 3.50 15.17 8.40
CA ILE A 244 2.38 14.35 8.87
C ILE A 244 1.90 13.39 7.79
N ILE A 245 1.19 12.36 8.22
CA ILE A 245 0.39 11.46 7.39
C ILE A 245 -1.08 11.77 7.67
N ARG A 246 -1.86 12.02 6.62
CA ARG A 246 -3.32 12.03 6.69
C ARG A 246 -3.85 10.65 6.35
N THR A 247 -4.73 10.14 7.21
CA THR A 247 -5.20 8.75 7.15
C THR A 247 -6.66 8.64 6.71
N VAL A 248 -7.44 9.73 6.84
CA VAL A 248 -8.87 9.78 6.52
C VAL A 248 -9.12 10.60 5.27
N GLU A 249 -9.97 10.10 4.37
CA GLU A 249 -10.29 10.77 3.11
C GLU A 249 -10.90 12.16 3.35
N ARG A 250 -10.43 13.16 2.59
CA ARG A 250 -10.98 14.52 2.57
C ARG A 250 -11.03 15.02 1.13
N PRO A 251 -11.78 16.10 0.80
CA PRO A 251 -11.77 16.67 -0.55
C PRO A 251 -10.36 16.91 -1.10
N ALA A 252 -9.44 17.41 -0.27
CA ALA A 252 -8.09 17.74 -0.71
C ALA A 252 -7.16 16.52 -0.97
N HIS A 253 -7.49 15.30 -0.54
CA HIS A 253 -6.60 14.14 -0.72
C HIS A 253 -7.33 12.79 -0.61
N VAL A 254 -6.81 11.75 -1.26
CA VAL A 254 -7.31 10.38 -1.11
C VAL A 254 -6.68 9.72 0.10
N ALA A 255 -7.47 8.99 0.88
CA ALA A 255 -6.95 8.12 1.92
C ALA A 255 -7.93 6.97 2.18
N LYS A 256 -7.40 5.88 2.72
CA LYS A 256 -8.16 4.68 3.06
C LYS A 256 -7.64 4.18 4.40
N ASN A 257 -8.54 4.02 5.36
CA ASN A 257 -8.23 3.65 6.73
C ASN A 257 -9.03 2.42 7.14
N ARG A 258 -8.37 1.26 7.27
CA ARG A 258 -8.94 0.01 7.78
C ARG A 258 -8.43 -0.35 9.17
N LEU A 259 -7.54 0.46 9.75
CA LEU A 259 -6.98 0.29 11.10
C LEU A 259 -7.68 1.15 12.16
N ASN A 260 -8.62 2.00 11.77
CA ASN A 260 -9.22 3.01 12.64
C ASN A 260 -8.17 3.98 13.21
N LEU A 261 -7.20 4.37 12.37
CA LEU A 261 -6.17 5.36 12.69
C LEU A 261 -6.80 6.72 13.00
N PRO A 262 -6.15 7.56 13.84
CA PRO A 262 -6.54 8.96 13.99
C PRO A 262 -6.39 9.71 12.66
N GLU A 263 -7.10 10.83 12.50
CA GLU A 263 -7.13 11.60 11.24
C GLU A 263 -5.74 11.99 10.71
N GLU A 264 -4.82 12.30 11.62
CA GLU A 264 -3.44 12.68 11.33
C GLU A 264 -2.49 11.87 12.23
N LEU A 265 -1.35 11.46 11.67
CA LEU A 265 -0.24 10.82 12.36
C LEU A 265 1.07 11.56 12.04
N PRO A 266 2.09 11.53 12.91
CA PRO A 266 3.44 11.89 12.51
C PRO A 266 3.91 11.04 11.32
N LEU A 267 4.74 11.59 10.44
CA LEU A 267 5.39 10.81 9.38
C LEU A 267 6.50 9.93 9.97
N ASP A 268 6.09 8.88 10.68
CA ASP A 268 6.94 7.93 11.37
C ASP A 268 6.30 6.54 11.32
N TYR A 269 7.01 5.57 10.75
CA TYR A 269 6.49 4.21 10.62
C TYR A 269 6.25 3.56 11.97
N ARG A 270 7.03 3.88 13.00
CA ARG A 270 6.93 3.24 14.32
C ARG A 270 5.58 3.54 14.97
N VAL A 271 5.12 4.79 14.84
CA VAL A 271 3.78 5.20 15.31
C VAL A 271 2.68 4.46 14.52
N PHE A 272 2.85 4.28 13.21
CA PHE A 272 1.93 3.46 12.43
C PHE A 272 1.94 1.98 12.87
N ALA A 273 3.12 1.41 13.13
CA ALA A 273 3.30 0.03 13.55
C ALA A 273 2.63 -0.27 14.91
N GLU A 274 2.62 0.69 15.84
CA GLU A 274 1.88 0.57 17.11
C GLU A 274 0.39 0.33 16.87
N HIS A 275 -0.22 1.04 15.91
CA HIS A 275 -1.62 0.85 15.56
C HIS A 275 -1.87 -0.50 14.86
N VAL A 276 -0.91 -0.94 14.03
CA VAL A 276 -0.95 -2.28 13.44
C VAL A 276 -0.93 -3.34 14.54
N ALA A 277 0.02 -3.29 15.48
CA ALA A 277 0.13 -4.24 16.58
C ALA A 277 -1.13 -4.26 17.47
N ALA A 278 -1.65 -3.08 17.84
CA ALA A 278 -2.89 -2.95 18.59
C ALA A 278 -4.08 -3.61 17.87
N SER A 279 -4.15 -3.49 16.54
CA SER A 279 -5.21 -4.13 15.74
C SER A 279 -5.12 -5.67 15.71
N ARG A 280 -3.93 -6.23 15.96
CA ARG A 280 -3.69 -7.68 16.05
C ARG A 280 -3.93 -8.24 17.45
N GLY A 281 -4.07 -7.38 18.47
CA GLY A 281 -4.08 -7.79 19.87
C GLY A 281 -2.68 -8.15 20.40
N GLU A 282 -1.63 -7.72 19.71
CA GLU A 282 -0.23 -7.89 20.11
C GLU A 282 0.20 -6.65 20.91
N SER A 283 0.82 -6.85 22.09
CA SER A 283 1.50 -5.76 22.81
C SER A 283 2.70 -5.30 21.98
N ALA A 284 2.84 -3.99 21.76
CA ALA A 284 3.89 -3.40 20.94
C ALA A 284 5.30 -3.92 21.30
N PRO A 285 6.20 -4.10 20.30
CA PRO A 285 7.58 -4.48 20.57
C PRO A 285 8.25 -3.39 21.42
N THR A 286 8.76 -3.80 22.59
CA THR A 286 9.49 -2.91 23.49
C THR A 286 10.86 -2.63 22.85
N ALA A 287 11.08 -1.40 22.40
CA ALA A 287 12.42 -0.97 22.01
C ALA A 287 13.36 -1.11 23.22
N PRO A 288 14.61 -1.58 23.05
CA PRO A 288 15.57 -1.62 24.15
C PRO A 288 15.88 -0.18 24.56
N ILE A 289 15.45 0.18 25.78
CA ILE A 289 15.88 1.40 26.45
C ILE A 289 17.36 1.20 26.79
N THR A 290 18.25 1.83 26.03
CA THR A 290 19.63 2.07 26.48
C THR A 290 19.56 2.92 27.73
N GLN A 291 19.72 2.28 28.88
CA GLN A 291 19.98 2.97 30.14
C GLN A 291 21.36 3.62 30.03
N ASN A 292 21.37 4.92 29.76
CA ASN A 292 22.54 5.74 30.05
C ASN A 292 22.77 5.67 31.57
N THR A 293 23.82 4.97 31.96
CA THR A 293 24.38 5.06 33.30
C THR A 293 25.21 6.33 33.34
N ASP A 294 24.59 7.44 33.75
CA ASP A 294 25.34 8.63 34.14
C ASP A 294 26.16 8.30 35.39
N ALA A 295 27.48 8.19 35.19
CA ALA A 295 28.45 8.16 36.26
C ALA A 295 28.56 9.58 36.86
N ALA A 296 28.11 9.75 38.10
CA ALA A 296 28.33 10.95 38.89
C ALA A 296 29.85 11.16 39.17
N PRO A 297 30.36 12.40 39.11
CA PRO A 297 31.75 12.68 39.45
C PRO A 297 31.95 12.60 40.97
N SER A 298 32.99 11.91 41.41
CA SER A 298 33.42 11.90 42.81
C SER A 298 34.17 13.19 43.15
N GLU A 299 33.71 13.89 44.17
CA GLU A 299 34.38 15.05 44.76
C GLU A 299 35.71 14.62 45.40
N GLY A 300 36.79 15.32 45.03
CA GLY A 300 38.12 15.14 45.58
C GLY A 300 38.19 15.65 47.02
N ALA A 301 38.56 14.74 47.94
CA ALA A 301 38.97 15.09 49.28
C ALA A 301 40.34 15.78 49.25
N ALA A 302 40.38 17.04 49.68
CA ALA A 302 41.60 17.75 50.01
C ALA A 302 42.05 17.35 51.42
N ALA A 303 43.21 16.71 51.54
CA ALA A 303 43.98 16.66 52.79
C ALA A 303 45.46 16.31 52.50
N THR A 304 46.33 17.30 52.58
CA THR A 304 47.75 17.13 52.94
C THR A 304 48.19 18.34 53.76
N ASN A 305 48.43 18.08 55.05
CA ASN A 305 49.72 18.39 55.65
C ASN A 305 50.63 17.18 55.41
#